data_AF-X1E835-F1
#
_entry.id   AF-X1E835-F1
#
_cell.length_a   1.000
_cell.length_b   1.000
_cell.length_c   1.000
_cell.angle_alpha   90.00
_cell.angle_beta   90.00
_cell.angle_gamma   90.00
#
_symmetry.space_group_name_H-M   'P 1'
#
loop_
_entity.id
_entity.type
_entity.pdbx_description
1 polymer ?
#
loop_
_entity_poly.entity_id
_entity_poly.type
_entity_poly.pdbx_seq_one_letter_code
_entity_poly.pdbx_strand_id
1 'polypeptide(L)'
;MLFQASITIPKSTPESNPTFATMTIAHGIITKMMVRPRAGHAALAHLVILHHGHQIAPSTENMEFHGDTFPIDWEEYYESYQPPYELRLKGW
;
A
#
# COMPACT_ATOMS: atom_id res chain seq x y z
N MET A 1 16.78 5.93 -2.37
CA MET A 1 16.66 5.32 -1.03
C MET A 1 15.56 4.27 -1.09
N LEU A 2 15.69 3.14 -0.37
CA LEU A 2 14.70 2.06 -0.37
C LEU A 2 14.05 1.95 1.00
N PHE A 3 12.72 1.91 1.03
CA PHE A 3 11.91 1.73 2.22
C PHE A 3 11.05 0.48 2.08
N GLN A 4 10.73 -0.15 3.20
CA GLN A 4 9.89 -1.35 3.22
C GLN A 4 9.05 -1.39 4.49
N ALA A 5 7.79 -1.80 4.33
CA ALA A 5 6.93 -2.22 5.42
C ALA A 5 6.21 -3.51 5.01
N SER A 6 5.59 -4.18 5.98
CA SER A 6 4.74 -5.34 5.74
C SER A 6 3.46 -5.20 6.57
N ILE A 7 2.35 -5.64 6.00
CA ILE A 7 1.05 -5.70 6.66
C ILE A 7 0.60 -7.16 6.71
N THR A 8 0.11 -7.58 7.87
CA THR A 8 -0.51 -8.89 8.05
C THR A 8 -2.01 -8.68 8.13
N ILE A 9 -2.73 -9.15 7.11
CA ILE A 9 -4.19 -9.08 7.04
C ILE A 9 -4.73 -10.40 7.60
N PRO A 10 -5.46 -10.40 8.73
CA PRO A 10 -6.10 -11.60 9.25
C PRO A 10 -7.10 -12.20 8.27
N LYS A 11 -7.41 -13.49 8.43
CA LYS A 11 -8.47 -14.11 7.64
C LYS A 11 -9.82 -13.46 7.96
N SER A 12 -10.66 -13.29 6.95
CA SER A 12 -12.02 -12.75 7.08
C SER A 12 -12.06 -11.30 7.58
N THR A 13 -11.08 -10.48 7.21
CA THR A 13 -11.08 -9.05 7.47
C THR A 13 -11.99 -8.36 6.43
N PRO A 14 -13.08 -7.68 6.84
CA PRO A 14 -13.93 -6.96 5.90
C PRO A 14 -13.37 -5.56 5.64
N GLU A 15 -13.70 -4.96 4.49
CA GLU A 15 -13.32 -3.59 4.17
C GLU A 15 -13.82 -2.58 5.21
N SER A 16 -14.97 -2.85 5.83
CA SER A 16 -15.56 -2.03 6.89
C SER A 16 -14.79 -2.07 8.21
N ASN A 17 -13.86 -3.03 8.38
CA ASN A 17 -12.98 -3.15 9.53
C ASN A 17 -11.56 -3.57 9.09
N PRO A 18 -10.83 -2.68 8.38
CA PRO A 18 -9.57 -3.03 7.74
C PRO A 18 -8.41 -3.00 8.74
N THR A 19 -7.33 -3.69 8.40
CA THR A 19 -6.05 -3.61 9.11
C THR A 19 -5.19 -2.48 8.53
N PHE A 20 -4.41 -1.83 9.39
CA PHE A 20 -3.47 -0.78 8.99
C PHE A 20 -2.04 -1.10 9.38
N ALA A 21 -1.09 -0.68 8.54
CA ALA A 21 0.32 -0.60 8.87
C ALA A 21 0.90 0.74 8.39
N THR A 22 1.89 1.27 9.09
CA THR A 22 2.54 2.54 8.75
C THR A 22 3.96 2.28 8.25
N MET A 23 4.33 2.92 7.15
CA MET A 23 5.68 2.92 6.58
C MET A 23 6.26 4.33 6.65
N THR A 24 7.28 4.53 7.48
CA THR A 24 8.01 5.80 7.53
C THR A 24 8.89 5.93 6.28
N ILE A 25 8.80 7.09 5.64
CA ILE A 25 9.59 7.48 4.46
C ILE A 25 10.41 8.73 4.77
N ALA A 26 11.24 9.17 3.82
CA ALA A 26 11.96 10.45 3.93
C ALA A 26 11.26 11.53 3.12
N HIS A 27 11.53 12.79 3.49
CA HIS A 27 11.25 13.96 2.66
C HIS A 27 11.87 13.80 1.26
N GLY A 28 11.06 13.87 0.21
CA GLY A 28 11.54 13.77 -1.16
C GLY A 28 10.49 13.26 -2.15
N ILE A 29 10.96 12.64 -3.24
CA ILE A 29 10.11 12.10 -4.30
C ILE A 29 10.21 10.58 -4.28
N ILE A 30 9.06 9.90 -4.27
CA ILE A 30 8.97 8.46 -4.50
C ILE A 30 9.02 8.24 -6.00
N THR A 31 10.08 7.57 -6.45
CA THR A 31 10.31 7.32 -7.88
C THR A 31 9.87 5.94 -8.34
N LYS A 32 9.62 5.02 -7.40
CA LYS A 32 9.24 3.64 -7.69
C LYS A 32 8.45 3.04 -6.54
N MET A 33 7.39 2.32 -6.87
CA MET A 33 6.62 1.55 -5.90
C MET A 33 6.62 0.06 -6.26
N MET A 34 6.56 -0.79 -5.23
CA MET A 34 6.51 -2.24 -5.36
C MET A 34 5.57 -2.80 -4.30
N VAL A 35 4.52 -3.51 -4.73
CA VAL A 35 3.63 -4.30 -3.88
C VAL A 35 3.94 -5.77 -4.12
N ARG A 36 4.12 -6.54 -3.03
CA ARG A 36 4.50 -7.96 -3.10
C ARG A 36 3.49 -8.83 -2.34
N PRO A 37 2.37 -9.21 -2.98
CA PRO A 37 1.41 -10.17 -2.41
C PRO A 37 2.09 -11.50 -2.07
N ARG A 38 1.71 -12.11 -0.95
CA ARG A 38 2.18 -13.46 -0.59
C ARG A 38 1.29 -14.51 -1.24
N ALA A 39 1.85 -15.66 -1.57
CA ALA A 39 1.05 -16.74 -2.14
C ALA A 39 0.03 -17.30 -1.13
N GLY A 40 -1.12 -17.77 -1.61
CA GLY A 40 -2.01 -18.66 -0.86
C GLY A 40 -3.29 -18.01 -0.31
N HIS A 41 -3.57 -16.77 -0.67
CA HIS A 41 -4.82 -16.08 -0.32
C HIS A 41 -5.79 -15.92 -1.49
N ALA A 42 -5.53 -16.55 -2.65
CA ALA A 42 -6.44 -16.59 -3.80
C ALA A 42 -6.93 -15.21 -4.28
N ALA A 43 -6.05 -14.20 -4.20
CA ALA A 43 -6.35 -12.79 -4.50
C ALA A 43 -7.49 -12.16 -3.66
N LEU A 44 -7.82 -12.75 -2.50
CA LEU A 44 -8.84 -12.24 -1.57
C LEU A 44 -8.31 -11.21 -0.56
N ALA A 45 -7.00 -10.93 -0.58
CA ALA A 45 -6.41 -9.89 0.26
C ALA A 45 -6.27 -8.63 -0.59
N HIS A 46 -6.84 -7.54 -0.09
CA HIS A 46 -6.93 -6.27 -0.77
C HIS A 46 -6.01 -5.26 -0.07
N LEU A 47 -5.46 -4.32 -0.82
CA LEU A 47 -4.56 -3.30 -0.29
C LEU A 47 -4.73 -1.97 -1.02
N VAL A 48 -4.75 -0.89 -0.23
CA VAL A 48 -4.64 0.49 -0.70
C VAL A 48 -3.53 1.19 0.08
N ILE A 49 -2.77 2.05 -0.60
CA ILE A 49 -1.73 2.89 -0.01
C ILE A 49 -2.26 4.32 0.09
N LEU A 50 -2.21 4.85 1.31
CA LEU A 50 -2.69 6.17 1.66
C LEU A 50 -1.52 7.10 2.06
N HIS A 51 -1.62 8.37 1.70
CA HIS A 51 -0.79 9.45 2.23
C HIS A 51 -1.71 10.58 2.69
N HIS A 52 -1.53 11.07 3.92
CA HIS A 52 -2.42 12.05 4.55
C HIS A 52 -3.92 11.68 4.50
N GLY A 53 -4.23 10.37 4.55
CA GLY A 53 -5.60 9.85 4.48
C GLY A 53 -6.17 9.72 3.07
N HIS A 54 -5.46 10.14 2.03
CA HIS A 54 -5.89 10.01 0.64
C HIS A 54 -5.22 8.83 -0.05
N GLN A 55 -5.98 8.13 -0.89
CA GLN A 55 -5.47 7.07 -1.73
C GLN A 55 -4.53 7.62 -2.81
N ILE A 56 -3.29 7.12 -2.80
CA ILE A 56 -2.28 7.46 -3.81
C ILE A 56 -2.01 6.29 -4.77
N ALA A 57 -2.18 5.06 -4.28
CA ALA A 57 -1.98 3.86 -5.05
C ALA A 57 -2.95 2.75 -4.60
N PRO A 58 -3.71 2.14 -5.53
CA PRO A 58 -3.84 2.51 -6.94
C PRO A 58 -4.43 3.92 -7.14
N SER A 59 -4.18 4.58 -8.26
CA SER A 59 -4.59 5.99 -8.44
C SER A 59 -6.07 6.17 -8.81
N THR A 60 -6.73 5.13 -9.33
CA THR A 60 -8.16 5.16 -9.61
C THR A 60 -8.92 5.02 -8.29
N GLU A 61 -9.90 5.92 -8.05
CA GLU A 61 -10.73 5.87 -6.86
C GLU A 61 -11.47 4.53 -6.74
N ASN A 62 -11.50 3.97 -5.54
CA ASN A 62 -12.07 2.65 -5.23
C ASN A 62 -11.40 1.46 -5.95
N MET A 63 -10.26 1.67 -6.63
CA MET A 63 -9.43 0.57 -7.08
C MET A 63 -8.53 0.10 -5.93
N GLU A 64 -8.28 -1.20 -5.88
CA GLU A 64 -7.46 -1.83 -4.86
C GLU A 64 -6.44 -2.77 -5.49
N PHE A 65 -5.30 -2.94 -4.82
CA PHE A 65 -4.38 -4.00 -5.16
C PHE A 65 -4.93 -5.32 -4.64
N HIS A 66 -5.07 -6.28 -5.54
CA HIS A 66 -5.33 -7.66 -5.22
C HIS A 66 -4.51 -8.53 -6.19
N GLY A 67 -4.11 -9.71 -5.73
CA GLY A 67 -3.29 -10.62 -6.53
C GLY A 67 -2.87 -11.82 -5.71
N ASP A 68 -2.37 -12.87 -6.33
CA ASP A 68 -1.84 -14.03 -5.63
C ASP A 68 -0.43 -14.27 -6.18
N THR A 69 0.59 -14.13 -5.33
CA THR A 69 2.03 -14.38 -5.63
C THR A 69 2.79 -13.33 -6.44
N PHE A 70 2.21 -12.78 -7.52
CA PHE A 70 2.99 -11.93 -8.43
C PHE A 70 3.21 -10.50 -7.89
N PRO A 71 4.45 -9.98 -7.93
CA PRO A 71 4.72 -8.58 -7.62
C PRO A 71 4.00 -7.63 -8.58
N ILE A 72 3.61 -6.48 -8.06
CA ILE A 72 3.08 -5.35 -8.82
C ILE A 72 4.09 -4.22 -8.63
N ASP A 73 4.82 -3.86 -9.67
CA ASP A 73 5.83 -2.81 -9.64
C ASP A 73 5.64 -1.82 -10.80
N TRP A 74 5.85 -0.54 -10.49
CA TRP A 74 5.76 0.54 -11.47
C TRP A 74 6.66 1.71 -11.09
N GLU A 75 7.05 2.49 -12.10
CA GLU A 75 7.72 3.77 -11.90
C GLU A 75 6.69 4.82 -11.47
N GLU A 76 7.08 5.67 -10.53
CA GLU A 76 6.20 6.66 -9.92
C GLU A 76 6.87 8.03 -9.92
N TYR A 77 6.09 9.10 -9.85
CA TYR A 77 6.59 10.41 -9.49
C TYR A 77 5.64 11.01 -8.45
N TYR A 78 5.89 10.72 -7.18
CA TYR A 78 5.04 11.16 -6.08
C TYR A 78 5.82 11.99 -5.06
N GLU A 79 5.42 13.24 -4.88
CA GLU A 79 6.09 14.19 -3.99
C GLU A 79 5.62 14.04 -2.54
N SER A 80 6.55 13.79 -1.61
CA SER A 80 6.32 13.78 -0.17
C SER A 80 7.21 14.83 0.50
N TYR A 81 6.74 16.08 0.47
CA TYR A 81 7.45 17.21 1.08
C TYR A 81 6.83 17.67 2.40
N GLN A 82 5.61 17.24 2.71
CA GLN A 82 4.90 17.65 3.91
C GLN A 82 4.88 16.52 4.96
N PRO A 83 5.20 16.82 6.23
CA PRO A 83 5.07 15.86 7.32
C PRO A 83 3.59 15.57 7.65
N PRO A 84 3.27 14.40 8.25
CA PRO A 84 4.19 13.30 8.56
C PRO A 84 4.71 12.58 7.30
N TYR A 85 5.99 12.19 7.32
CA TYR A 85 6.63 11.42 6.25
C TYR A 85 6.30 9.93 6.40
N GLU A 86 5.02 9.60 6.16
CA GLU A 86 4.52 8.25 6.33
C GLU A 86 3.52 7.87 5.24
N LEU A 87 3.59 6.61 4.81
CA LEU A 87 2.55 5.99 4.01
C LEU A 87 1.77 5.02 4.90
N ARG A 88 0.45 5.05 4.81
CA ARG A 88 -0.43 4.12 5.51
C ARG A 88 -0.92 3.06 4.55
N LEU A 89 -0.63 1.81 4.87
CA LEU A 89 -1.12 0.62 4.18
C LEU A 89 -2.48 0.26 4.81
N LYS A 90 -3.57 0.28 4.03
CA LYS A 90 -4.91 -0.18 4.43
C LYS A 90 -5.18 -1.50 3.72
N GLY A 91 -5.36 -2.59 4.46
CA GLY A 91 -5.66 -3.90 3.86
C GLY A 91 -6.78 -4.64 4.57
N TRP A 92 -7.51 -5.47 3.82
CA TRP A 92 -8.62 -6.29 4.29
C TRP A 92 -8.67 -7.62 3.54
#